data_AF-A0A3D4QCY7-F1
#
_entry.id   AF-A0A3D4QCY7-F1
#
_cell.length_a   1.000
_cell.length_b   1.000
_cell.length_c   1.000
_cell.angle_alpha   90.00
_cell.angle_beta   90.00
_cell.angle_gamma   90.00
#
_symmetry.space_group_name_H-M   'P 1'
#
loop_
_entity.id
_entity.type
_entity.pdbx_description
1 polymer ?
#
loop_
_entity_poly.entity_id
_entity_poly.type
_entity_poly.pdbx_seq_one_letter_code
_entity_poly.pdbx_strand_id
1 'polypeptide(L)' 'MTVKGKSNQVAVFEVLDGLSDHDRAAKEATLETYLAAIAALKSGHPVRARRLFEECLAANPNDTPVRLHLSRLAVEVEA' A
#
# COMPACT_ATOMS: atom_id res chain seq x y z
N MET A 1 2.68 -16.55 34.42
CA MET A 1 1.82 -16.47 33.22
C MET A 1 1.51 -15.01 32.92
N THR A 2 2.18 -14.38 31.96
CA THR A 2 1.70 -13.16 31.27
C THR A 2 2.55 -13.00 30.00
N VAL A 3 2.01 -13.34 28.84
CA VAL A 3 2.65 -13.07 27.55
C VAL A 3 2.43 -11.60 27.21
N LYS A 4 3.46 -10.77 27.41
CA LYS A 4 3.44 -9.36 27.01
C LYS A 4 3.55 -9.33 25.49
N GLY A 5 2.42 -9.08 24.84
CA GLY A 5 2.22 -9.17 23.40
C GLY A 5 3.36 -8.54 22.62
N LYS A 6 4.16 -9.40 21.98
CA LYS A 6 5.02 -9.01 20.86
C LYS A 6 4.08 -8.51 19.78
N SER A 7 3.91 -7.19 19.71
CA SER A 7 3.31 -6.56 18.55
C SER A 7 4.30 -6.77 17.41
N ASN A 8 4.05 -7.84 16.68
CA ASN A 8 4.80 -8.23 15.51
C ASN A 8 4.67 -7.07 14.54
N GLN A 9 5.73 -6.28 14.38
CA GLN A 9 5.83 -5.33 13.28
C GLN A 9 5.87 -6.19 12.02
N VAL A 10 4.71 -6.39 11.42
CA VAL A 10 4.53 -7.11 10.16
C VAL A 10 5.16 -6.24 9.07
N ALA A 11 6.48 -6.25 9.01
CA ALA A 11 7.25 -5.83 7.85
C ALA A 11 7.12 -6.94 6.81
N VAL A 12 5.93 -7.05 6.21
CA VAL A 12 5.70 -7.93 5.04
C VAL A 12 6.35 -7.27 3.84
N PHE A 13 7.67 -7.43 3.78
CA PHE A 13 8.46 -7.31 2.55
C PHE A 13 9.26 -8.60 2.33
N GLU A 14 8.88 -9.69 3.00
CA GLU A 14 9.42 -11.01 2.70
C GLU A 14 8.62 -11.59 1.53
N VAL A 15 9.37 -12.11 0.55
CA VAL A 15 8.93 -12.76 -0.69
C VAL A 15 8.74 -11.82 -1.89
N LEU A 16 9.87 -11.29 -2.36
CA LEU A 16 10.09 -10.83 -3.74
C LEU A 16 10.81 -11.90 -4.59
N ASP A 17 10.72 -13.19 -4.23
CA ASP A 17 11.42 -14.29 -4.92
C ASP A 17 10.45 -15.07 -5.83
N GLY A 18 9.91 -14.41 -6.85
CA GLY A 18 8.99 -15.07 -7.80
C GLY A 18 8.17 -14.17 -8.71
N LEU A 19 8.43 -12.86 -8.74
CA LEU A 19 7.71 -11.95 -9.63
C LEU A 19 8.36 -12.01 -11.02
N SER A 20 7.56 -12.40 -12.01
CA SER A 20 7.94 -12.38 -13.42
C SER A 20 8.42 -10.97 -13.79
N ASP A 21 9.34 -10.81 -14.75
CA ASP A 21 9.89 -9.50 -15.15
C ASP A 21 8.80 -8.44 -15.46
N HIS A 22 7.61 -8.89 -15.83
CA HIS A 22 6.42 -8.07 -16.04
C HIS A 22 5.89 -7.39 -14.76
N ASP A 23 5.92 -8.09 -13.61
CA ASP A 23 5.52 -7.54 -12.32
C ASP A 23 6.58 -6.58 -11.77
N ARG A 24 7.86 -6.77 -12.09
CA ARG A 24 8.95 -5.89 -11.65
C ARG A 24 8.86 -4.51 -12.29
N ALA A 25 8.66 -4.45 -13.61
CA ALA A 25 8.50 -3.19 -14.33
C ALA A 25 7.23 -2.43 -13.91
N ALA A 26 6.12 -3.14 -13.71
CA ALA A 26 4.89 -2.54 -13.20
C ALA A 26 5.03 -2.06 -11.74
N LYS A 27 5.79 -2.78 -10.90
CA LYS A 27 6.12 -2.33 -9.54
C LYS A 27 7.02 -1.12 -9.54
N GLU A 28 8.05 -1.07 -10.38
CA GLU A 28 8.94 0.11 -10.48
C GLU A 28 8.16 1.36 -10.91
N ALA A 29 7.26 1.24 -11.89
CA ALA A 29 6.45 2.36 -12.35
C ALA A 29 5.41 2.84 -11.31
N THR A 30 4.90 1.94 -10.48
CA THR A 30 3.91 2.27 -9.44
C THR A 30 4.52 2.60 -8.08
N LEU A 31 5.82 2.32 -7.87
CA LEU A 31 6.52 2.54 -6.60
C LEU A 31 6.58 4.03 -6.24
N GLU A 32 6.88 4.90 -7.20
CA GLU A 32 6.92 6.36 -6.97
C GLU A 32 5.55 6.89 -6.54
N THR A 33 4.50 6.49 -7.26
CA THR A 33 3.11 6.87 -6.96
C THR A 33 2.65 6.32 -5.62
N TYR A 34 3.03 5.08 -5.30
CA TYR A 34 2.74 4.45 -4.02
C TYR A 34 3.41 5.17 -2.85
N LEU A 35 4.69 5.52 -2.97
CA LEU A 35 5.42 6.28 -1.95
C LEU A 35 4.83 7.68 -1.77
N ALA A 36 4.43 8.34 -2.86
CA ALA A 36 3.73 9.61 -2.80
C ALA A 36 2.37 9.50 -2.09
N ALA A 37 1.63 8.40 -2.29
CA ALA A 37 0.37 8.13 -1.60
C ALA A 37 0.59 7.98 -0.08
N ILE A 38 1.60 7.21 0.33
CA ILE A 38 1.97 7.04 1.74
C ILE A 38 2.42 8.37 2.36
N ALA A 39 3.19 9.17 1.64
CA ALA A 39 3.58 10.50 2.10
C ALA A 39 2.37 11.41 2.30
N ALA A 40 1.42 11.42 1.36
CA ALA A 40 0.18 12.19 1.47
C ALA A 40 -0.67 11.74 2.68
N LEU A 41 -0.76 10.43 2.94
CA LEU A 41 -1.41 9.87 4.13
C LEU A 41 -0.76 10.39 5.41
N LYS A 42 0.57 10.32 5.52
CA LYS A 42 1.33 10.80 6.67
C LYS A 42 1.21 12.31 6.88
N SER A 43 1.06 13.07 5.79
CA SER A 43 0.83 14.51 5.83
C SER A 43 -0.63 14.88 6.11
N GLY A 44 -1.53 13.93 6.40
CA GLY A 44 -2.94 14.21 6.71
C GLY A 44 -3.79 14.57 5.49
N HIS A 45 -3.40 14.14 4.29
CA HIS A 45 -4.14 14.36 3.04
C HIS A 45 -4.73 13.04 2.50
N PRO A 46 -5.70 12.41 3.20
CA PRO A 46 -6.22 11.09 2.83
C PRO A 46 -6.91 11.08 1.46
N VAL A 47 -7.53 12.19 1.04
CA VAL A 47 -8.16 12.33 -0.29
C VAL A 47 -7.12 12.25 -1.41
N ARG A 48 -5.96 12.90 -1.23
CA ARG A 48 -4.86 12.86 -2.20
C ARG A 48 -4.21 11.48 -2.24
N ALA A 49 -4.01 10.86 -1.07
CA ALA A 49 -3.49 9.50 -0.98
C ALA A 49 -4.40 8.49 -1.68
N ARG A 50 -5.73 8.60 -1.50
CA ARG A 50 -6.72 7.75 -2.16
C ARG A 50 -6.58 7.80 -3.69
N ARG A 51 -6.54 9.00 -4.28
CA ARG A 51 -6.33 9.16 -5.73
C ARG A 51 -5.05 8.47 -6.22
N LEU A 52 -3.94 8.68 -5.51
CA LEU A 52 -2.65 8.09 -5.89
C LEU A 52 -2.68 6.55 -5.81
N PHE A 53 -3.38 5.98 -4.82
CA PHE A 53 -3.59 4.54 -4.76
C PHE A 53 -4.52 4.02 -5.88
N GLU A 54 -5.56 4.78 -6.25
CA GLU A 54 -6.40 4.44 -7.40
C GLU A 54 -5.58 4.42 -8.71
N GLU A 55 -4.63 5.35 -8.87
CA GLU A 55 -3.68 5.35 -10.00
C GLU A 55 -2.75 4.13 -9.98
N CYS A 56 -2.26 3.71 -8.81
CA CYS A 56 -1.50 2.47 -8.70
C CYS A 56 -2.32 1.24 -9.12
N LEU A 57 -3.62 1.18 -8.77
CA LEU A 57 -4.49 0.08 -9.22
C LEU A 57 -4.83 0.14 -10.70
N ALA A 58 -4.90 1.34 -11.29
CA ALA A 58 -5.11 1.47 -12.73
C ALA A 58 -3.93 0.89 -13.52
N ALA A 59 -2.70 1.06 -13.00
CA ALA A 59 -1.49 0.50 -13.58
C ALA A 59 -1.29 -0.99 -13.26
N ASN A 60 -1.64 -1.43 -12.04
CA ASN A 60 -1.64 -2.83 -11.65
C ASN A 60 -2.96 -3.21 -10.94
N PRO A 61 -3.96 -3.69 -11.69
CA PRO A 61 -5.28 -4.03 -11.15
C PRO A 61 -5.25 -5.16 -10.10
N ASN A 62 -4.18 -5.96 -10.09
CA ASN A 62 -4.02 -7.10 -9.18
C ASN A 62 -3.17 -6.77 -7.95
N ASP A 63 -2.87 -5.48 -7.72
CA ASP A 63 -2.08 -5.03 -6.58
C ASP A 63 -2.87 -5.14 -5.26
N THR A 64 -2.68 -6.28 -4.60
CA THR A 64 -3.32 -6.60 -3.32
C THR A 64 -2.99 -5.58 -2.20
N PRO A 65 -1.72 -5.16 -1.99
CA PRO A 65 -1.43 -4.17 -0.95
C PRO A 65 -2.12 -2.81 -1.20
N VAL A 66 -2.19 -2.32 -2.44
CA VAL A 66 -2.87 -1.06 -2.75
C VAL A 66 -4.38 -1.13 -2.43
N ARG A 67 -5.04 -2.25 -2.73
CA ARG A 67 -6.46 -2.47 -2.39
C ARG A 67 -6.72 -2.42 -0.88
N LEU A 68 -5.81 -2.98 -0.09
CA LEU A 68 -5.90 -2.95 1.37
C LEU A 68 -5.79 -1.51 1.90
N HIS A 69 -4.85 -0.73 1.37
CA HIS A 69 -4.69 0.68 1.73
C HIS A 69 -5.91 1.53 1.39
N LEU A 70 -6.51 1.34 0.22
CA LEU A 70 -7.75 2.03 -0.16
C LEU A 70 -8.93 1.66 0.74
N SER A 71 -9.06 0.37 1.07
CA SER A 71 -10.13 -0.10 1.97
C SER A 71 -9.99 0.54 3.35
N ARG A 72 -8.75 0.66 3.85
CA ARG A 72 -8.46 1.33 5.13
C ARG A 72 -8.80 2.82 5.09
N LEU A 73 -8.36 3.52 4.04
CA LEU A 73 -8.65 4.93 3.81
C LEU A 73 -10.15 5.21 3.70
N ALA A 74 -10.92 4.34 3.04
CA ALA A 74 -12.37 4.50 2.90
C ALA A 74 -13.08 4.49 4.27
N VAL A 75 -12.61 3.68 5.23
CA VAL A 75 -13.16 3.65 6.58
C VAL A 75 -12.81 4.92 7.37
N GLU A 76 -11.63 5.50 7.15
CA GLU A 76 -11.16 6.69 7.88
C GLU A 76 -11.73 8.01 7.37
N VAL A 77 -12.21 8.08 6.12
CA VAL A 77 -12.81 9.29 5.54
C VAL A 77 -14.31 9.43 5.89
N GLU A 78 -14.96 8.32 6.26
CA GLU A 78 -16.40 8.27 6.57
C GLU A 78 -16.70 8.39 8.09
N ALA A 79 -15.68 8.65 8.93
CA ALA A 79 -15.78 8.74 10.39
C ALA A 79 -15.47 10.16 10.90
#